data_AF-A0A0C2VFP2-F1
#
_entry.id   AF-A0A0C2VFP2-F1
#
_cell.length_a   1.000
_cell.length_b   1.000
_cell.length_c   1.000
_cell.angle_alpha   90.00
_cell.angle_beta   90.00
_cell.angle_gamma   90.00
#
_symmetry.space_group_name_H-M   'P 1'
#
loop_
_entity.id
_entity.type
_entity.pdbx_description
1 polymer ?
#
loop_
_entity_poly.entity_id
_entity_poly.type
_entity_poly.pdbx_seq_one_letter_code
_entity_poly.pdbx_strand_id
1 'polypeptide(L)'
;MPLLILILFIFAIEVSLAESNETNTTTQAMFIDSKQATKVAQKELNIFLTEQDALFAPWKNLSIGETHLVSNLFKKPAYWLVSIMEQKHLIGFIRVMPTGSVVAIGTVCRDVQKMEDCPSVVTGITKEEAQQMALKENKLKENETLNEPIFVYDGSIGKEAWMVEILTNNKVNRWIFITQSGTYSRLKLENKLVDDIE
;
A
#
# COMPACT_ATOMS: atom_id res chain seq x y z
N MET A 1 -0.11 87.22 -19.00
CA MET A 1 -1.33 87.75 -18.35
C MET A 1 -2.37 87.99 -19.43
N PRO A 2 -3.66 87.64 -19.27
CA PRO A 2 -4.43 87.25 -18.06
C PRO A 2 -4.65 85.71 -17.98
N LEU A 3 -4.82 85.01 -16.83
CA LEU A 3 -5.89 85.02 -15.79
C LEU A 3 -7.28 84.79 -16.41
N LEU A 4 -8.16 83.83 -16.08
CA LEU A 4 -8.50 82.99 -14.93
C LEU A 4 -9.51 81.94 -15.52
N ILE A 5 -9.60 80.66 -15.14
CA ILE A 5 -10.54 80.13 -14.14
C ILE A 5 -10.35 78.62 -14.03
N LEU A 6 -10.31 78.20 -12.77
CA LEU A 6 -10.19 76.87 -12.19
C LEU A 6 -11.56 76.17 -12.19
N ILE A 7 -11.65 74.90 -12.63
CA ILE A 7 -12.64 73.95 -12.10
C ILE A 7 -11.95 72.58 -11.93
N LEU A 8 -11.80 72.19 -10.67
CA LEU A 8 -11.46 70.85 -10.20
C LEU A 8 -12.62 69.88 -10.51
N PHE A 9 -12.30 68.68 -11.00
CA PHE A 9 -13.02 67.47 -10.63
C PHE A 9 -12.01 66.35 -10.37
N ILE A 10 -11.82 66.04 -9.10
CA ILE A 10 -11.09 64.86 -8.62
C ILE A 10 -12.08 63.70 -8.69
N PHE A 11 -11.89 62.78 -9.63
CA PHE A 11 -12.47 61.44 -9.53
C PHE A 11 -11.51 60.58 -8.72
N ALA A 12 -11.89 60.28 -7.47
CA ALA A 12 -11.29 59.23 -6.70
C ALA A 12 -11.67 57.89 -7.34
N ILE A 13 -10.68 57.18 -7.89
CA ILE A 13 -10.82 55.77 -8.26
C ILE A 13 -10.50 54.99 -6.99
N GLU A 14 -11.53 54.51 -6.29
CA GLU A 14 -11.39 53.45 -5.30
C GLU A 14 -11.01 52.16 -6.03
N VAL A 15 -9.72 51.84 -6.06
CA VAL A 15 -9.25 50.50 -6.41
C VAL A 15 -9.52 49.61 -5.21
N SER A 16 -10.69 48.95 -5.22
CA SER A 16 -10.96 47.82 -4.35
C SER A 16 -9.98 46.70 -4.70
N LEU A 17 -9.02 46.45 -3.81
CA LEU A 17 -8.21 45.23 -3.80
C LEU A 17 -9.17 44.06 -3.54
N ALA A 18 -9.64 43.43 -4.62
CA ALA A 18 -10.23 42.11 -4.54
C ALA A 18 -9.15 41.14 -4.05
N GLU A 19 -9.20 40.82 -2.77
CA GLU A 19 -8.53 39.65 -2.21
C GLU A 19 -8.99 38.44 -3.03
N SER A 20 -8.08 37.92 -3.85
CA SER A 20 -8.23 36.61 -4.45
C SER A 20 -8.23 35.60 -3.31
N ASN A 21 -9.42 35.22 -2.86
CA ASN A 21 -9.63 34.00 -2.09
C ASN A 21 -9.24 32.83 -3.00
N GLU A 22 -7.94 32.53 -3.05
CA GLU A 22 -7.44 31.23 -3.44
C GLU A 22 -8.10 30.21 -2.50
N THR A 23 -9.18 29.62 -2.98
CA THR A 23 -9.68 28.36 -2.44
C THR A 23 -8.57 27.34 -2.65
N ASN A 24 -7.73 27.19 -1.62
CA ASN A 24 -6.85 26.06 -1.39
C ASN A 24 -7.72 24.81 -1.19
N THR A 25 -8.36 24.37 -2.27
CA THR A 25 -8.85 23.01 -2.41
C THR A 25 -7.64 22.17 -2.74
N THR A 26 -6.81 21.93 -1.71
CA THR A 26 -5.93 20.77 -1.70
C THR A 26 -6.86 19.57 -1.76
N THR A 27 -7.16 19.09 -2.97
CA THR A 27 -7.71 17.75 -3.17
C THR A 27 -6.62 16.82 -2.69
N GLN A 28 -6.61 16.54 -1.39
CA GLN A 28 -5.88 15.44 -0.82
C GLN A 28 -6.38 14.22 -1.59
N ALA A 29 -5.57 13.75 -2.55
CA ALA A 29 -5.91 12.60 -3.37
C ALA A 29 -6.31 11.49 -2.39
N MET A 30 -7.61 11.21 -2.33
CA MET A 30 -8.18 10.42 -1.26
C MET A 30 -7.66 9.00 -1.45
N PHE A 31 -6.79 8.56 -0.54
CA PHE A 31 -6.35 7.17 -0.49
C PHE A 31 -7.59 6.32 -0.23
N ILE A 32 -7.98 5.50 -1.20
CA ILE A 32 -9.18 4.67 -1.06
C ILE A 32 -9.05 3.72 0.13
N ASP A 33 -10.16 3.48 0.83
CA ASP A 33 -10.20 2.51 1.90
C ASP A 33 -10.27 1.06 1.39
N SER A 34 -10.18 0.11 2.31
CA SER A 34 -10.24 -1.32 2.02
C SER A 34 -11.53 -1.71 1.28
N LYS A 35 -12.70 -1.16 1.67
CA LYS A 35 -13.99 -1.49 1.05
C LYS A 35 -14.06 -0.98 -0.39
N GLN A 36 -13.51 0.21 -0.64
CA GLN A 36 -13.40 0.77 -1.98
C GLN A 36 -12.46 -0.07 -2.85
N ALA A 37 -11.32 -0.49 -2.32
CA ALA A 37 -10.39 -1.39 -3.03
C ALA A 37 -11.03 -2.76 -3.34
N THR A 38 -11.77 -3.35 -2.40
CA THR A 38 -12.54 -4.59 -2.61
C THR A 38 -13.55 -4.42 -3.75
N LYS A 39 -14.28 -3.30 -3.80
CA LYS A 39 -15.26 -3.03 -4.86
C LYS A 39 -14.61 -2.89 -6.24
N VAL A 40 -13.48 -2.19 -6.31
CA VAL A 40 -12.69 -2.07 -7.54
C VAL A 40 -12.24 -3.45 -8.02
N ALA A 41 -11.65 -4.24 -7.13
CA ALA A 41 -11.19 -5.59 -7.44
C ALA A 41 -12.32 -6.52 -7.86
N GLN A 42 -13.50 -6.45 -7.22
CA GLN A 42 -14.66 -7.24 -7.61
C GLN A 42 -15.15 -6.88 -9.00
N LYS A 43 -15.19 -5.60 -9.34
CA LYS A 43 -15.55 -5.15 -10.70
C LYS A 43 -14.58 -5.71 -11.72
N GLU A 44 -13.28 -5.64 -11.43
CA GLU A 44 -12.24 -6.12 -12.33
C GLU A 44 -12.32 -7.64 -12.52
N LEU A 45 -12.43 -8.43 -11.44
CA LEU A 45 -12.61 -9.88 -11.53
C LEU A 45 -13.81 -10.27 -12.40
N ASN A 46 -14.94 -9.56 -12.27
CA ASN A 46 -16.13 -9.83 -13.09
C ASN A 46 -15.89 -9.61 -14.59
N ILE A 47 -15.05 -8.63 -14.96
CA ILE A 47 -14.65 -8.40 -16.35
C ILE A 47 -13.85 -9.61 -16.85
N PHE A 48 -12.81 -10.02 -16.12
CA PHE A 48 -11.98 -11.18 -16.47
C PHE A 48 -12.79 -12.47 -16.61
N LEU A 49 -13.75 -12.70 -15.71
CA LEU A 49 -14.65 -13.86 -15.79
C LEU A 49 -15.57 -13.81 -17.01
N THR A 50 -16.07 -12.62 -17.35
CA THR A 50 -16.94 -12.43 -18.54
C THR A 50 -16.17 -12.63 -19.83
N GLU A 51 -14.92 -12.16 -19.87
CA GLU A 51 -14.02 -12.26 -21.02
C GLU A 51 -13.36 -13.64 -21.16
N GLN A 52 -13.56 -14.54 -20.18
CA GLN A 52 -12.93 -15.86 -20.13
C GLN A 52 -11.41 -15.78 -20.23
N ASP A 53 -10.81 -14.85 -19.51
CA ASP A 53 -9.37 -14.64 -19.50
C ASP A 53 -8.63 -15.95 -19.18
N ALA A 54 -7.61 -16.28 -19.99
CA ALA A 54 -6.89 -17.55 -19.91
C ALA A 54 -6.22 -17.78 -18.55
N LEU A 55 -5.88 -16.71 -17.81
CA LEU A 55 -5.28 -16.77 -16.49
C LEU A 55 -6.24 -17.39 -15.47
N PHE A 56 -7.55 -17.15 -15.64
CA PHE A 56 -8.57 -17.55 -14.69
C PHE A 56 -9.58 -18.57 -15.21
N ALA A 57 -9.63 -18.82 -16.52
CA ALA A 57 -10.54 -19.76 -17.17
C ALA A 57 -10.59 -21.18 -16.55
N PRO A 58 -9.49 -21.75 -16.00
CA PRO A 58 -9.55 -23.07 -15.36
C PRO A 58 -10.36 -23.12 -14.05
N TRP A 59 -10.58 -21.97 -13.40
CA TRP A 59 -11.21 -21.86 -12.09
C TRP A 59 -12.70 -21.52 -12.25
N LYS A 60 -13.57 -22.14 -11.44
CA LYS A 60 -15.02 -22.10 -11.69
C LYS A 60 -15.77 -21.14 -10.77
N ASN A 61 -15.31 -21.00 -9.54
CA ASN A 61 -16.01 -20.26 -8.48
C ASN A 61 -15.08 -19.23 -7.83
N LEU A 62 -14.50 -18.36 -8.65
CA LEU A 62 -13.64 -17.28 -8.16
C LEU A 62 -14.46 -16.22 -7.40
N SER A 63 -13.87 -15.74 -6.32
CA SER A 63 -14.44 -14.69 -5.47
C SER A 63 -13.36 -13.77 -4.95
N ILE A 64 -13.75 -12.56 -4.52
CA ILE A 64 -12.83 -11.68 -3.81
C ILE A 64 -12.73 -12.10 -2.35
N GLY A 65 -11.50 -12.28 -1.89
CA GLY A 65 -11.17 -12.57 -0.50
C GLY A 65 -10.68 -11.33 0.25
N GLU A 66 -9.72 -11.55 1.13
CA GLU A 66 -9.19 -10.50 2.01
C GLU A 66 -8.45 -9.41 1.22
N THR A 67 -8.58 -8.18 1.71
CA THR A 67 -7.91 -6.99 1.19
C THR A 67 -6.85 -6.52 2.18
N HIS A 68 -5.58 -6.63 1.79
CA HIS A 68 -4.43 -6.29 2.61
C HIS A 68 -3.81 -4.97 2.19
N LEU A 69 -3.55 -4.10 3.17
CA LEU A 69 -2.81 -2.86 2.93
C LEU A 69 -1.33 -3.17 2.83
N VAL A 70 -0.71 -2.75 1.73
CA VAL A 70 0.75 -2.71 1.60
C VAL A 70 1.23 -1.30 1.89
N SER A 71 2.17 -1.17 2.80
CA SER A 71 2.84 0.09 3.12
C SER A 71 4.25 0.14 2.53
N ASN A 72 4.85 1.33 2.48
CA ASN A 72 6.29 1.42 2.29
C ASN A 72 7.04 1.18 3.62
N LEU A 73 8.37 1.14 3.58
CA LEU A 73 9.22 0.96 4.77
C LEU A 73 9.04 2.05 5.84
N PHE A 74 8.48 3.21 5.47
CA PHE A 74 8.15 4.31 6.39
C PHE A 74 6.71 4.23 6.91
N LYS A 75 6.05 3.08 6.75
CA LYS A 75 4.69 2.81 7.24
C LYS A 75 3.63 3.71 6.60
N LYS A 76 3.94 4.32 5.46
CA LYS A 76 2.96 5.07 4.67
C LYS A 76 2.18 4.10 3.79
N PRO A 77 0.84 4.18 3.76
CA PRO A 77 0.01 3.41 2.83
C PRO A 77 0.49 3.58 1.39
N ALA A 78 0.58 2.48 0.65
CA ALA A 78 1.09 2.50 -0.73
C ALA A 78 0.11 1.94 -1.74
N TYR A 79 -0.46 0.76 -1.48
CA TYR A 79 -1.47 0.14 -2.34
C TYR A 79 -2.18 -1.00 -1.59
N TRP A 80 -3.23 -1.54 -2.19
CA TRP A 80 -3.96 -2.70 -1.69
C TRP A 80 -3.63 -3.94 -2.52
N LEU A 81 -3.45 -5.08 -1.86
CA LEU A 81 -3.51 -6.40 -2.47
C LEU A 81 -4.85 -7.02 -2.10
N VAL A 82 -5.65 -7.32 -3.12
CA VAL A 82 -6.96 -7.95 -2.95
C VAL A 82 -6.86 -9.40 -3.42
N SER A 83 -7.23 -10.33 -2.57
CA SER A 83 -7.13 -11.77 -2.83
C SER A 83 -8.21 -12.21 -3.83
N ILE A 84 -7.85 -13.09 -4.76
CA ILE A 84 -8.80 -13.86 -5.57
C ILE A 84 -8.80 -15.29 -5.03
N MET A 85 -9.96 -15.78 -4.60
CA MET A 85 -10.13 -17.04 -3.89
C MET A 85 -11.02 -18.00 -4.66
N GLU A 86 -10.72 -19.29 -4.59
CA GLU A 86 -11.67 -20.36 -4.85
C GLU A 86 -11.78 -21.22 -3.59
N GLN A 87 -12.99 -21.33 -3.05
CA GLN A 87 -13.24 -21.95 -1.75
C GLN A 87 -12.42 -21.27 -0.64
N LYS A 88 -11.36 -21.93 -0.13
CA LYS A 88 -10.45 -21.43 0.90
C LYS A 88 -9.01 -21.24 0.41
N HIS A 89 -8.80 -21.36 -0.89
CA HIS A 89 -7.48 -21.33 -1.51
C HIS A 89 -7.30 -20.04 -2.30
N LEU A 90 -6.14 -19.42 -2.12
CA LEU A 90 -5.72 -18.25 -2.86
C LEU A 90 -5.29 -18.66 -4.26
N ILE A 91 -6.02 -18.15 -5.24
CA ILE A 91 -5.74 -18.39 -6.65
C ILE A 91 -4.84 -17.29 -7.20
N GLY A 92 -5.11 -16.06 -6.81
CA GLY A 92 -4.40 -14.90 -7.34
C GLY A 92 -4.65 -13.64 -6.53
N PHE A 93 -4.29 -12.51 -7.13
CA PHE A 93 -4.44 -11.21 -6.52
C PHE A 93 -4.75 -10.13 -7.55
N ILE A 94 -5.31 -9.03 -7.07
CA ILE A 94 -5.49 -7.77 -7.79
C ILE A 94 -4.79 -6.69 -6.98
N ARG A 95 -3.87 -5.95 -7.62
CA ARG A 95 -3.19 -4.81 -7.02
C ARG A 95 -3.93 -3.53 -7.36
N VAL A 96 -4.47 -2.88 -6.34
CA VAL A 96 -5.25 -1.64 -6.46
C VAL A 96 -4.46 -0.48 -5.85
N MET A 97 -4.22 0.55 -6.66
CA MET A 97 -3.50 1.76 -6.23
C MET A 97 -4.38 2.67 -5.35
N PRO A 98 -3.78 3.66 -4.66
CA PRO A 98 -4.51 4.59 -3.78
C PRO A 98 -5.66 5.33 -4.47
N THR A 99 -5.56 5.52 -5.77
CA THR A 99 -6.55 6.21 -6.62
C THR A 99 -7.68 5.30 -7.11
N GLY A 100 -7.63 4.00 -6.83
CA GLY A 100 -8.58 3.00 -7.35
C GLY A 100 -8.25 2.43 -8.72
N SER A 101 -7.10 2.76 -9.31
CA SER A 101 -6.65 2.09 -10.54
C SER A 101 -6.08 0.71 -10.23
N VAL A 102 -6.46 -0.30 -11.03
CA VAL A 102 -5.82 -1.62 -11.03
C VAL A 102 -4.54 -1.54 -11.87
N VAL A 103 -3.42 -1.99 -11.33
CA VAL A 103 -2.11 -1.94 -12.02
C VAL A 103 -1.47 -3.31 -12.22
N ALA A 104 -1.99 -4.33 -11.55
CA ALA A 104 -1.54 -5.71 -11.76
C ALA A 104 -2.64 -6.68 -11.32
N ILE A 105 -2.71 -7.79 -12.04
CA ILE A 105 -3.48 -8.98 -11.69
C ILE A 105 -2.58 -10.17 -11.96
N GLY A 106 -2.57 -11.15 -11.05
CA GLY A 106 -1.69 -12.30 -11.19
C GLY A 106 -2.21 -13.51 -10.45
N THR A 107 -1.75 -14.68 -10.87
CA THR A 107 -2.01 -15.97 -10.19
C THR A 107 -0.84 -16.36 -9.33
N VAL A 108 -1.13 -16.90 -8.15
CA VAL A 108 -0.16 -17.56 -7.28
C VAL A 108 -0.33 -19.08 -7.32
N CYS A 109 -1.56 -19.56 -7.50
CA CYS A 109 -1.83 -20.98 -7.73
C CYS A 109 -2.18 -21.22 -9.19
N ARG A 110 -1.60 -22.27 -9.79
CA ARG A 110 -1.74 -22.54 -11.23
C ARG A 110 -2.31 -23.93 -11.55
N ASP A 111 -2.25 -24.85 -10.60
CA ASP A 111 -2.68 -26.23 -10.80
C ASP A 111 -4.00 -26.48 -10.06
N VAL A 112 -5.08 -26.54 -10.84
CA VAL A 112 -6.44 -26.82 -10.33
C VAL A 112 -6.56 -28.21 -9.69
N GLN A 113 -5.63 -29.13 -9.96
CA GLN A 113 -5.62 -30.49 -9.40
C GLN A 113 -4.87 -30.58 -8.07
N LYS A 114 -4.16 -29.51 -7.65
CA LYS A 114 -3.36 -29.46 -6.42
C LYS A 114 -3.77 -28.28 -5.55
N MET A 115 -5.07 -28.17 -5.27
CA MET A 115 -5.62 -27.06 -4.50
C MET A 115 -5.01 -26.99 -3.09
N GLU A 116 -4.68 -28.13 -2.51
CA GLU A 116 -4.02 -28.27 -1.21
C GLU A 116 -2.65 -27.58 -1.13
N ASP A 117 -1.95 -27.46 -2.25
CA ASP A 117 -0.65 -26.77 -2.34
C ASP A 117 -0.83 -25.25 -2.52
N CYS A 118 -2.03 -24.78 -2.86
CA CYS A 118 -2.29 -23.35 -3.01
C CYS A 118 -2.21 -22.65 -1.64
N PRO A 119 -1.58 -21.46 -1.55
CA PRO A 119 -1.60 -20.65 -0.34
C PRO A 119 -3.02 -20.30 0.11
N SER A 120 -3.18 -19.86 1.35
CA SER A 120 -4.47 -19.40 1.89
C SER A 120 -4.58 -17.88 2.02
N VAL A 121 -3.45 -17.15 1.97
CA VAL A 121 -3.39 -15.69 2.19
C VAL A 121 -2.47 -15.01 1.18
N VAL A 122 -2.85 -13.81 0.72
CA VAL A 122 -2.14 -13.07 -0.35
C VAL A 122 -0.73 -12.60 0.02
N THR A 123 -0.46 -12.56 1.32
CA THR A 123 0.84 -12.24 1.90
C THR A 123 1.79 -13.44 1.97
N GLY A 124 1.36 -14.62 1.51
CA GLY A 124 2.10 -15.89 1.57
C GLY A 124 2.06 -16.56 2.95
N ILE A 125 2.19 -15.76 4.02
CA ILE A 125 2.03 -16.18 5.43
C ILE A 125 1.15 -15.17 6.17
N THR A 126 0.52 -15.57 7.26
CA THR A 126 -0.30 -14.69 8.09
C THR A 126 0.55 -13.72 8.93
N LYS A 127 -0.09 -12.68 9.47
CA LYS A 127 0.57 -11.77 10.43
C LYS A 127 1.05 -12.52 11.67
N GLU A 128 0.26 -13.47 12.15
CA GLU A 128 0.57 -14.29 13.32
C GLU A 128 1.77 -15.20 13.05
N GLU A 129 1.81 -15.85 11.89
CA GLU A 129 2.97 -16.64 11.45
C GLU A 129 4.22 -15.78 11.37
N ALA A 130 4.12 -14.58 10.78
CA ALA A 130 5.23 -13.64 10.71
C ALA A 130 5.74 -13.22 12.09
N GLN A 131 4.82 -12.95 13.03
CA GLN A 131 5.17 -12.64 14.42
C GLN A 131 5.89 -13.82 15.10
N GLN A 132 5.40 -15.04 14.91
CA GLN A 132 6.04 -16.23 15.48
C GLN A 132 7.43 -16.48 14.88
N MET A 133 7.60 -16.26 13.58
CA MET A 133 8.91 -16.35 12.92
C MET A 133 9.89 -15.29 13.46
N ALA A 134 9.44 -14.05 13.66
CA ALA A 134 10.25 -12.99 14.24
C ALA A 134 10.68 -13.30 15.70
N LEU A 135 9.80 -13.91 16.50
CA LEU A 135 10.12 -14.33 17.87
C LEU A 135 11.11 -15.51 17.90
N LYS A 136 10.97 -16.46 16.97
CA LYS A 136 11.86 -17.62 16.84
C LYS A 136 13.27 -17.28 16.36
N GLU A 137 13.47 -16.09 15.79
CA GLU A 137 14.76 -15.66 15.27
C GLU A 137 15.88 -15.58 16.33
N ASN A 138 15.59 -15.83 17.63
CA ASN A 138 16.52 -16.06 18.74
C ASN A 138 17.64 -15.01 18.90
N LYS A 139 17.46 -13.84 18.28
CA LYS A 139 18.40 -12.72 18.20
C LYS A 139 17.94 -11.52 19.02
N LEU A 140 16.82 -11.63 19.74
CA LEU A 140 16.35 -10.56 20.62
C LEU A 140 17.26 -10.48 21.83
N LYS A 141 17.82 -9.30 22.06
CA LYS A 141 18.58 -9.00 23.28
C LYS A 141 17.62 -8.75 24.43
N GLU A 142 18.10 -8.85 25.66
CA GLU A 142 17.31 -8.72 26.90
C GLU A 142 16.55 -7.37 27.02
N ASN A 143 17.01 -6.34 26.31
CA ASN A 143 16.40 -5.02 26.26
C ASN A 143 15.72 -4.68 24.90
N GLU A 144 15.52 -5.68 24.05
CA GLU A 144 14.84 -5.53 22.77
C GLU A 144 13.37 -5.92 22.86
N THR A 145 12.50 -5.15 22.22
CA THR A 145 11.08 -5.49 22.04
C THR A 145 10.73 -5.49 20.55
N LEU A 146 9.66 -6.18 20.17
CA LEU A 146 9.14 -6.16 18.81
C LEU A 146 7.81 -5.40 18.76
N ASN A 147 7.66 -4.57 17.73
CA ASN A 147 6.34 -4.10 17.34
C ASN A 147 5.58 -5.18 16.58
N GLU A 148 4.28 -4.97 16.42
CA GLU A 148 3.48 -5.83 15.55
C GLU A 148 3.98 -5.79 14.09
N PRO A 149 3.86 -6.89 13.34
CA PRO A 149 4.25 -6.92 11.94
C PRO A 149 3.33 -6.04 11.10
N ILE A 150 3.92 -5.33 10.15
CA ILE A 150 3.20 -4.61 9.11
C ILE A 150 3.60 -5.15 7.74
N PHE A 151 2.66 -5.25 6.81
CA PHE A 151 2.97 -5.73 5.47
C PHE A 151 3.48 -4.58 4.60
N VAL A 152 4.69 -4.72 4.07
CA VAL A 152 5.37 -3.67 3.31
C VAL A 152 5.92 -4.21 2.01
N TYR A 153 6.27 -3.31 1.08
CA TYR A 153 7.21 -3.64 0.02
C TYR A 153 8.60 -3.12 0.36
N ASP A 154 9.61 -3.92 0.04
CA ASP A 154 11.03 -3.58 0.20
C ASP A 154 11.68 -3.35 -1.17
N GLY A 155 11.95 -2.07 -1.47
CA GLY A 155 12.50 -1.65 -2.77
C GLY A 155 11.43 -1.49 -3.84
N SER A 156 11.37 -2.43 -4.79
CA SER A 156 10.40 -2.39 -5.89
C SER A 156 9.06 -3.03 -5.52
N ILE A 157 7.97 -2.54 -6.10
CA ILE A 157 6.66 -3.19 -6.04
C ILE A 157 6.78 -4.67 -6.48
N GLY A 158 6.17 -5.60 -5.74
CA GLY A 158 6.33 -7.05 -5.95
C GLY A 158 7.39 -7.72 -5.08
N LYS A 159 8.12 -6.95 -4.27
CA LYS A 159 9.02 -7.46 -3.21
C LYS A 159 8.39 -7.25 -1.84
N GLU A 160 7.21 -7.83 -1.62
CA GLU A 160 6.49 -7.68 -0.37
C GLU A 160 7.01 -8.61 0.75
N ALA A 161 6.96 -8.12 1.98
CA ALA A 161 7.34 -8.86 3.19
C ALA A 161 6.59 -8.30 4.41
N TRP A 162 6.42 -9.14 5.43
CA TRP A 162 6.08 -8.65 6.76
C TRP A 162 7.31 -8.00 7.38
N MET A 163 7.21 -6.75 7.81
CA MET A 163 8.27 -6.04 8.51
C MET A 163 7.92 -5.90 9.99
N VAL A 164 8.87 -6.28 10.84
CA VAL A 164 8.81 -6.14 12.28
C VAL A 164 9.90 -5.16 12.72
N GLU A 165 9.51 -4.11 13.44
CA GLU A 165 10.47 -3.19 14.05
C GLU A 165 10.97 -3.75 15.38
N ILE A 166 12.29 -3.81 15.54
CA ILE A 166 12.94 -4.14 16.81
C ILE A 166 13.35 -2.84 17.48
N LEU A 167 12.91 -2.68 18.72
CA LEU A 167 13.13 -1.47 19.52
C LEU A 167 14.12 -1.75 20.64
N THR A 168 15.01 -0.79 20.88
CA THR A 168 15.86 -0.73 22.07
C THR A 168 15.62 0.62 22.72
N ASN A 169 15.26 0.64 24.01
CA ASN A 169 14.89 1.89 24.71
C ASN A 169 13.83 2.71 23.96
N ASN A 170 12.81 2.04 23.41
CA ASN A 170 11.71 2.63 22.62
C ASN A 170 12.13 3.34 21.31
N LYS A 171 13.35 3.09 20.83
CA LYS A 171 13.83 3.55 19.52
C LYS A 171 14.00 2.36 18.59
N VAL A 172 13.51 2.49 17.36
CA VAL A 172 13.68 1.45 16.34
C VAL A 172 15.15 1.36 15.97
N ASN A 173 15.74 0.19 16.23
CA ASN A 173 17.16 -0.09 16.01
C ASN A 173 17.38 -0.85 14.69
N ARG A 174 16.54 -1.85 14.42
CA ARG A 174 16.60 -2.68 13.22
C ARG A 174 15.21 -3.12 12.76
N TRP A 175 15.13 -3.52 11.50
CA TRP A 175 13.96 -4.15 10.91
C TRP A 175 14.27 -5.61 10.63
N ILE A 176 13.30 -6.48 10.92
CA ILE A 176 13.29 -7.86 10.45
C ILE A 176 12.20 -7.96 9.39
N PHE A 177 12.56 -8.51 8.24
CA PHE A 177 11.66 -8.82 7.15
C PHE A 177 11.40 -10.32 7.12
N ILE A 178 10.14 -10.69 6.99
CA ILE A 178 9.67 -12.07 7.05
C ILE A 178 8.84 -12.34 5.79
N THR A 179 9.21 -13.41 5.09
CA THR A 179 8.51 -13.95 3.93
C THR A 179 8.28 -15.44 4.14
N GLN A 180 7.48 -16.06 3.27
CA GLN A 180 7.33 -17.52 3.26
C GLN A 180 8.67 -18.26 3.08
N SER A 181 9.66 -17.64 2.44
CA SER A 181 10.95 -18.27 2.12
C SER A 181 12.01 -18.07 3.21
N GLY A 182 11.72 -17.27 4.24
CA GLY A 182 12.65 -17.02 5.33
C GLY A 182 12.62 -15.60 5.86
N THR A 183 13.65 -15.27 6.64
CA THR A 183 13.80 -13.99 7.33
C THR A 183 15.14 -13.35 6.97
N TYR A 184 15.17 -12.02 6.95
CA TYR A 184 16.40 -11.23 6.85
C TYR A 184 16.25 -9.95 7.67
N SER A 185 17.36 -9.30 8.03
CA SER A 185 17.34 -8.10 8.86
C SER A 185 18.13 -6.96 8.24
N ARG A 186 17.69 -5.72 8.48
CA ARG A 186 18.43 -4.51 8.12
C ARG A 186 18.54 -3.57 9.30
N LEU A 187 19.66 -2.89 9.42
CA LEU A 187 19.79 -1.79 10.38
C LEU A 187 18.92 -0.61 9.92
N LYS A 188 18.24 0.04 10.86
CA LYS A 188 17.56 1.30 10.56
C LYS A 188 18.59 2.41 10.57
N LEU A 189 19.30 2.58 9.46
CA LEU A 189 20.19 3.72 9.29
C LEU A 189 19.32 4.96 9.12
N GLU A 190 19.54 5.96 9.97
CA GLU A 190 18.92 7.28 9.84
C GLU A 190 19.25 7.84 8.44
N ASN A 191 18.29 7.72 7.52
CA ASN A 191 18.24 8.33 6.18
C ASN A 191 18.91 7.65 4.98
N LYS A 192 19.40 6.41 5.02
CA LYS A 192 19.73 5.65 3.80
C LYS A 192 19.49 4.16 3.97
N LEU A 193 18.67 3.58 3.09
CA LEU A 193 18.67 2.14 2.84
C LEU A 193 20.01 1.82 2.17
N VAL A 194 20.92 1.18 2.90
CA VAL A 194 22.07 0.51 2.30
C VAL A 194 21.59 -0.91 2.06
N ASP A 195 21.45 -1.29 0.80
CA ASP A 195 21.39 -2.70 0.45
C ASP A 195 22.73 -3.30 0.87
N ASP A 196 22.73 -4.15 1.89
CA ASP A 196 23.90 -4.97 2.19
C ASP A 196 24.08 -5.91 0.99
N ILE A 197 25.06 -5.55 0.17
CA ILE A 197 25.63 -6.36 -0.92
C ILE A 197 26.42 -7.49 -0.25
N GLU A 198 25.99 -8.73 -0.46
CA GLU A 198 26.89 -9.87 -0.72
C GLU A 198 26.30 -10.74 -1.83
#